data_AF-A0A7H4MZ09-F1
#
_entry.id   AF-A0A7H4MZ09-F1
#
_cell.length_a   1.000
_cell.length_b   1.000
_cell.length_c   1.000
_cell.angle_alpha   90.00
_cell.angle_beta   90.00
_cell.angle_gamma   90.00
#
_symmetry.space_group_name_H-M   'P 1'
#
loop_
_entity.id
_entity.type
_entity.pdbx_description
1 polymer ?
#
loop_
_entity_poly.entity_id
_entity_poly.type
_entity_poly.pdbx_seq_one_letter_code
_entity_poly.pdbx_strand_id
1 'polypeptide(L)' 'MSKERRLSRIFAKDGKSVTLALDGYYFSSKTNGIDNTINQLPALVESGLDCALVTYGMLKKFPRSFQLRSRCITRR' A
#
# COMPACT_ATOMS: atom_id res chain seq x y z
N MET A 1 18.06 -6.83 9.78
CA MET A 1 17.35 -6.29 8.59
C MET A 1 17.71 -4.82 8.41
N SER A 2 18.63 -4.51 7.49
CA SER A 2 19.11 -3.14 7.30
C SER A 2 18.02 -2.22 6.73
N LYS A 3 18.21 -0.90 6.81
CA LYS A 3 17.28 0.08 6.26
C LYS A 3 17.31 0.07 4.74
N GLU A 4 18.49 -0.12 4.14
CA GLU A 4 18.69 -0.16 2.69
C GLU A 4 17.87 -1.29 2.06
N ARG A 5 17.88 -2.49 2.66
CA ARG A 5 17.09 -3.64 2.17
C ARG A 5 15.57 -3.40 2.23
N ARG A 6 15.09 -2.56 3.15
CA ARG A 6 13.66 -2.19 3.23
C ARG A 6 13.30 -1.16 2.16
N LEU A 7 14.15 -0.17 1.98
CA LEU A 7 13.96 0.88 0.97
C LEU A 7 14.02 0.31 -0.45
N SER A 8 14.89 -0.66 -0.73
CA SER A 8 15.00 -1.30 -2.05
C SER A 8 13.75 -2.10 -2.46
N ARG A 9 12.81 -2.33 -1.55
CA ARG A 9 11.51 -2.93 -1.88
C ARG A 9 10.44 -1.87 -2.18
N ILE A 10 10.63 -0.62 -1.75
CA ILE A 10 9.69 0.50 -1.97
C ILE A 10 10.00 1.19 -3.30
N PHE A 11 11.28 1.40 -3.58
CA PHE A 11 11.73 2.03 -4.82
C PHE A 11 11.96 0.99 -5.92
N ALA A 12 11.53 1.31 -7.13
CA ALA A 12 11.85 0.59 -8.35
C ALA A 12 13.34 0.77 -8.73
N LYS A 13 13.78 0.10 -9.79
CA LYS A 13 15.20 0.09 -10.21
C LYS A 13 15.71 1.47 -10.63
N ASP A 14 14.83 2.37 -11.05
CA ASP A 14 15.13 3.75 -11.42
C ASP A 14 15.21 4.70 -10.20
N GLY A 15 15.06 4.17 -8.99
CA GLY A 15 15.07 4.94 -7.75
C GLY A 15 13.78 5.71 -7.48
N LYS A 16 12.72 5.51 -8.27
CA LYS A 16 11.41 6.13 -8.07
C LYS A 16 10.41 5.13 -7.50
N SER A 17 9.26 5.61 -7.03
CA SER A 17 8.21 4.76 -6.50
C SER A 17 6.85 5.37 -6.79
N VAL A 18 5.95 4.56 -7.36
CA VAL A 18 4.52 4.88 -7.38
C VAL A 18 3.91 4.25 -6.12
N THR A 19 3.55 5.11 -5.17
CA THR A 19 2.97 4.69 -3.89
C THR A 19 1.51 5.10 -3.79
N LEU A 20 0.63 4.12 -3.53
CA LEU A 20 -0.79 4.35 -3.30
C LEU A 20 -1.03 4.69 -1.82
N ALA A 21 -1.55 5.87 -1.52
CA ALA A 21 -1.88 6.29 -0.16
C ALA A 21 -3.35 5.97 0.18
N LEU A 22 -3.56 5.02 1.09
CA LEU A 22 -4.87 4.61 1.60
C LEU A 22 -4.99 4.74 3.13
N ASP A 23 -4.08 5.47 3.77
CA ASP A 23 -4.14 5.75 5.21
C ASP A 23 -5.26 6.73 5.60
N GLY A 24 -6.01 7.26 4.62
CA GLY A 24 -7.15 8.15 4.85
C GLY A 24 -8.33 7.56 5.62
N TYR A 25 -8.39 6.23 5.76
CA TYR A 25 -9.32 5.54 6.66
C TYR A 25 -9.21 6.04 8.11
N TYR A 26 -8.07 6.63 8.48
CA TYR A 26 -7.82 7.14 9.81
C TYR A 26 -8.63 8.40 10.14
N PHE A 27 -8.85 9.30 9.17
CA PHE A 27 -9.43 10.63 9.44
C PHE A 27 -10.80 10.86 8.80
N SER A 28 -11.26 9.96 7.92
CA SER A 28 -12.52 10.11 7.20
C SER A 28 -13.38 8.85 7.31
N SER A 29 -14.65 9.05 7.64
CA SER A 29 -15.69 8.00 7.62
C SER A 29 -16.24 7.73 6.22
N LYS A 30 -15.87 8.53 5.21
CA LYS A 30 -16.25 8.31 3.80
C LYS A 30 -15.27 7.34 3.13
N THR A 31 -15.44 6.05 3.37
CA THR A 31 -14.50 5.00 2.96
C THR A 31 -14.85 4.31 1.65
N ASN A 32 -16.01 4.60 1.04
CA ASN A 32 -16.46 3.94 -0.20
C ASN A 32 -15.41 3.96 -1.31
N GLY A 33 -14.69 5.09 -1.47
CA GLY A 33 -13.60 5.18 -2.45
C GLY A 33 -12.41 4.27 -2.11
N ILE A 34 -12.11 4.10 -0.82
CA ILE A 34 -11.01 3.25 -0.36
C ILE A 34 -11.35 1.77 -0.55
N ASP A 35 -12.56 1.36 -0.17
CA ASP A 35 -13.01 -0.03 -0.31
C ASP A 35 -13.07 -0.45 -1.80
N ASN A 36 -13.54 0.44 -2.69
CA ASN A 36 -13.48 0.21 -4.14
C ASN A 36 -12.05 0.10 -4.67
N THR A 37 -11.15 0.96 -4.20
CA THR A 37 -9.74 0.94 -4.61
C THR A 37 -9.05 -0.36 -4.17
N ILE A 38 -9.40 -0.90 -3.00
CA ILE A 38 -8.88 -2.20 -2.52
C ILE A 38 -9.22 -3.35 -3.47
N ASN A 39 -10.38 -3.31 -4.11
CA ASN A 39 -10.77 -4.34 -5.09
C ASN A 39 -9.98 -4.22 -6.40
N GLN A 40 -9.48 -3.04 -6.72
CA GLN A 40 -8.69 -2.76 -7.93
C GLN A 40 -7.18 -2.92 -7.72
N LEU A 41 -6.73 -3.13 -6.48
CA LEU A 41 -5.32 -3.24 -6.13
C LEU A 41 -4.54 -4.24 -7.00
N PRO A 42 -5.04 -5.45 -7.30
CA PRO A 42 -4.34 -6.39 -8.17
C PRO A 42 -4.01 -5.80 -9.55
N ALA A 43 -4.98 -5.14 -10.19
CA ALA A 43 -4.79 -4.49 -11.48
C ALA A 43 -3.81 -3.31 -11.41
N LEU A 44 -3.82 -2.56 -10.29
CA LEU A 44 -2.84 -1.49 -10.06
C LEU A 44 -1.41 -2.05 -9.90
N VAL A 45 -1.26 -3.20 -9.25
CA VAL A 45 0.04 -3.90 -9.14
C VAL A 45 0.55 -4.34 -10.50
N GLU A 46 -0.32 -4.93 -11.33
CA GLU A 46 0.01 -5.29 -12.71
C GLU A 46 0.41 -4.06 -13.55
N SER A 47 -0.18 -2.90 -13.25
CA SER A 47 0.10 -1.62 -13.92
C SER A 47 1.34 -0.89 -13.39
N GLY A 48 2.06 -1.45 -12.42
CA GLY A 48 3.33 -0.89 -11.91
C GLY A 48 3.24 -0.17 -10.56
N LEU A 49 2.21 -0.46 -9.74
CA LEU A 49 2.18 0.01 -8.36
C LEU A 49 3.27 -0.67 -7.51
N ASP A 50 4.19 0.10 -6.95
CA ASP A 50 5.33 -0.42 -6.17
C ASP A 50 4.98 -0.68 -4.70
N CYS A 51 4.23 0.23 -4.10
CA CYS A 51 3.98 0.26 -2.66
C CYS A 51 2.58 0.79 -2.35
N ALA A 52 2.01 0.38 -1.22
CA ALA A 52 0.85 1.04 -0.63
C ALA A 52 1.13 1.47 0.81
N LEU A 53 0.68 2.68 1.14
CA LEU A 53 0.69 3.26 2.46
C LEU A 53 -0.69 3.07 3.08
N VAL A 54 -0.75 2.27 4.15
CA VAL A 54 -2.00 1.73 4.70
C VAL A 54 -1.93 1.67 6.22
N THR A 55 -3.09 1.66 6.87
CA THR A 55 -3.16 1.39 8.31
C THR A 55 -3.03 -0.10 8.60
N TYR A 56 -2.59 -0.44 9.82
CA TYR A 56 -2.52 -1.84 10.26
C TYR A 56 -3.88 -2.55 10.25
N GLY A 57 -4.97 -1.83 10.60
CA GLY A 57 -6.32 -2.37 10.57
C GLY A 57 -6.76 -2.81 9.18
N MET A 58 -6.41 -2.04 8.15
CA MET A 58 -6.72 -2.38 6.75
C MET A 58 -6.00 -3.65 6.28
N LEU A 59 -4.73 -3.82 6.66
CA LEU A 59 -3.98 -5.04 6.35
C LEU A 59 -4.58 -6.28 7.00
N LYS A 60 -5.10 -6.16 8.23
CA LYS A 60 -5.81 -7.25 8.90
C LYS A 60 -7.15 -7.56 8.24
N LYS A 61 -7.90 -6.54 7.82
CA LYS A 61 -9.22 -6.69 7.22
C LYS A 61 -9.15 -7.25 5.80
N PHE A 62 -8.11 -6.90 5.03
CA PHE A 62 -7.97 -7.27 3.62
C PHE A 62 -6.61 -7.93 3.30
N PRO A 63 -6.26 -9.06 3.94
CA PRO A 63 -4.93 -9.65 3.81
C PRO A 63 -4.61 -10.16 2.39
N ARG A 64 -5.64 -10.57 1.63
CA ARG A 64 -5.50 -11.07 0.25
C ARG A 64 -5.31 -9.95 -0.76
N SER A 65 -5.92 -8.78 -0.55
CA SER A 65 -5.83 -7.65 -1.48
C SER A 65 -4.47 -6.96 -1.44
N PHE A 66 -3.77 -7.03 -0.30
CA PHE A 66 -2.46 -6.41 -0.11
C PHE A 66 -1.29 -7.37 -0.35
N GLN A 67 -1.33 -8.15 -1.43
CA GLN A 67 -0.19 -8.95 -1.93
C GLN A 67 0.80 -8.09 -2.73
N LEU A 68 1.21 -6.97 -2.14
CA LEU A 68 2.17 -6.05 -2.72
C LEU A 68 3.60 -6.47 -2.46
N ARG A 69 4.49 -6.00 -3.33
CA ARG A 69 5.94 -6.09 -3.15
C ARG A 69 6.41 -5.38 -1.88
N SER A 70 5.79 -4.24 -1.55
CA SER A 70 5.99 -3.48 -0.30
C SER A 70 4.71 -2.90 0.28
N ARG A 71 4.71 -2.76 1.60
CA ARG A 71 3.64 -2.12 2.39
C ARG A 71 4.26 -1.18 3.42
N CYS A 72 3.86 0.08 3.36
CA CYS A 72 4.20 1.08 4.37
C CYS A 72 3.06 1.13 5.38
N ILE A 73 3.31 0.57 6.56
CA ILE A 73 2.31 0.53 7.63
C ILE A 73 2.45 1.79 8.47
N THR A 74 1.40 2.60 8.53
CA THR A 74 1.33 3.70 9.48
C THR A 74 1.18 3.12 10.88
N ARG A 75 2.23 3.25 11.70
CA ARG A 75 2.20 2.88 13.11
C ARG A 75 1.65 4.05 13.91
N ARG A 76 0.54 3.79 14.58
CA ARG A 76 0.21 4.43 15.86
C ARG A 76 0.22 3.33 16.90
#